data_AF-A0A7X0HBY5-F1
#
_entry.id   AF-A0A7X0HBY5-F1
#
_cell.length_a   1.000
_cell.length_b   1.000
_cell.length_c   1.000
_cell.angle_alpha   90.00
_cell.angle_beta   90.00
_cell.angle_gamma   90.00
#
_symmetry.space_group_name_H-M   'P 1'
#
loop_
_entity.id
_entity.type
_entity.pdbx_description
1 polymer ?
#
loop_
_entity_poly.entity_id
_entity_poly.type
_entity_poly.pdbx_seq_one_letter_code
_entity_poly.pdbx_strand_id
1 'polypeptide(L)'
;MLSVTYELVPATTSGRRAHFSEARGAVRIEVADGFGAPDLIDDLNRGMQEFLDGARWFQLWRHDIIGRTGGCLSLDIKFSLADLEPGDYVEIRESRGFVSVGIERTATAAQFVRAVNPAVANFLDGGQWFQVYGGEIVDNSHPDSMSTV
;
A
#
# COMPACT_ATOMS: atom_id res chain seq x y z
N MET A 1 15.04 -4.34 1.89
CA MET A 1 14.30 -3.07 1.73
C MET A 1 12.83 -3.37 1.59
N LEU A 2 11.96 -2.56 2.20
CA LEU A 2 10.52 -2.70 2.05
C LEU A 2 10.09 -2.05 0.74
N SER A 3 9.22 -2.72 0.00
CA SER A 3 8.71 -2.22 -1.26
C SER A 3 7.22 -2.54 -1.38
N VAL A 4 6.47 -1.59 -1.92
CA VAL A 4 5.07 -1.76 -2.25
C VAL A 4 4.91 -1.28 -3.68
N THR A 5 4.48 -2.18 -4.56
CA THR A 5 4.37 -1.92 -5.99
C THR A 5 2.95 -2.17 -6.46
N TYR A 6 2.40 -1.21 -7.18
CA TYR A 6 1.14 -1.32 -7.88
C TYR A 6 1.42 -1.66 -9.35
N GLU A 7 0.69 -2.64 -9.88
CA GLU A 7 0.85 -3.11 -11.25
C GLU A 7 -0.49 -3.12 -11.98
N LEU A 8 -0.52 -2.63 -13.22
CA LEU A 8 -1.69 -2.75 -14.07
C LEU A 8 -1.76 -4.15 -14.66
N VAL A 9 -2.89 -4.82 -14.45
CA VAL A 9 -3.16 -6.13 -15.03
C VAL A 9 -4.43 -6.08 -15.88
N PRO A 10 -4.54 -6.88 -16.95
CA PRO A 10 -5.78 -7.00 -17.70
C PRO A 10 -6.94 -7.39 -16.77
N ALA A 11 -8.11 -6.76 -16.97
CA ALA A 11 -9.30 -7.11 -16.20
C ALA A 11 -9.62 -8.60 -16.33
N THR A 12 -9.71 -9.30 -15.20
CA THR A 12 -10.06 -10.72 -15.17
C THR A 12 -11.56 -10.91 -14.98
N THR A 13 -12.09 -12.06 -15.38
CA THR A 13 -13.49 -12.44 -15.21
C THR A 13 -13.90 -12.64 -13.74
N SER A 14 -12.94 -12.62 -12.80
CA SER A 14 -13.17 -12.86 -11.37
C SER A 14 -13.94 -11.74 -10.65
N GLY A 15 -14.16 -10.60 -11.32
CA GLY A 15 -14.88 -9.45 -10.78
C GLY A 15 -14.11 -8.67 -9.71
N ARG A 16 -12.95 -9.14 -9.25
CA ARG A 16 -12.03 -8.39 -8.38
C ARG A 16 -11.16 -7.46 -9.21
N ARG A 17 -11.14 -6.17 -8.85
CA ARG A 17 -10.35 -5.13 -9.52
C ARG A 17 -9.02 -4.82 -8.84
N ALA A 18 -8.81 -5.36 -7.64
CA ALA A 18 -7.53 -5.27 -6.92
C ALA A 18 -7.18 -6.62 -6.29
N HIS A 19 -5.90 -7.00 -6.37
CA HIS A 19 -5.36 -8.19 -5.71
C HIS A 19 -4.06 -7.87 -4.98
N PHE A 20 -3.92 -8.39 -3.77
CA PHE A 20 -2.81 -8.11 -2.86
C PHE A 20 -2.04 -9.40 -2.63
N SER A 21 -0.72 -9.34 -2.83
CA SER A 21 0.19 -10.45 -2.54
C SER A 21 1.41 -9.94 -1.80
N GLU A 22 1.95 -10.79 -0.93
CA GLU A 22 3.07 -10.45 -0.04
C GLU A 22 4.21 -11.46 -0.24
N ALA A 23 5.42 -10.93 -0.24
CA ALA A 23 6.66 -11.69 -0.13
C ALA A 23 7.57 -11.00 0.89
N ARG A 24 8.73 -11.61 1.15
CA ARG A 24 9.74 -11.02 2.04
C ARG A 24 10.20 -9.65 1.50
N GLY A 25 9.91 -8.60 2.25
CA GLY A 25 10.22 -7.21 1.92
C GLY A 25 9.37 -6.58 0.81
N ALA A 26 8.32 -7.25 0.34
CA ALA A 26 7.59 -6.80 -0.84
C ALA A 26 6.09 -7.03 -0.73
N VAL A 27 5.32 -6.02 -1.12
CA VAL A 27 3.88 -6.15 -1.39
C VAL A 27 3.65 -5.80 -2.86
N ARG A 28 2.90 -6.65 -3.55
CA ARG A 28 2.42 -6.36 -4.90
C ARG A 28 0.91 -6.21 -4.88
N ILE A 29 0.44 -5.12 -5.49
CA ILE A 29 -0.97 -4.76 -5.61
C ILE A 29 -1.30 -4.70 -7.10
N GLU A 30 -1.94 -5.74 -7.59
CA GLU A 30 -2.40 -5.81 -8.98
C GLU A 30 -3.73 -5.04 -9.09
N VAL A 31 -3.81 -4.12 -10.04
CA VAL A 31 -4.98 -3.26 -10.29
C VAL A 31 -5.49 -3.54 -11.69
N ALA A 32 -6.77 -3.88 -11.81
CA ALA A 32 -7.39 -4.16 -13.09
C ALA A 32 -7.47 -2.89 -13.95
N ASP A 33 -6.99 -2.99 -15.18
CA ASP A 33 -7.10 -1.92 -16.16
C ASP A 33 -8.54 -1.76 -16.69
N GLY A 34 -8.82 -0.60 -17.28
CA GLY A 34 -10.12 -0.29 -17.87
C GLY A 34 -11.18 0.25 -16.88
N PHE A 35 -10.80 0.48 -15.62
CA PHE A 35 -11.68 1.06 -14.59
C PHE A 35 -11.24 2.46 -14.17
N GLY A 36 -12.20 3.29 -13.76
CA GLY A 36 -11.94 4.60 -13.15
C GLY A 36 -11.76 4.50 -11.63
N ALA A 37 -11.22 5.55 -11.01
CA ALA A 37 -11.01 5.61 -9.56
C ALA A 37 -12.27 5.28 -8.72
N PRO A 38 -13.49 5.75 -9.06
CA PRO A 38 -14.69 5.40 -8.30
C PRO A 38 -14.96 3.89 -8.26
N ASP A 39 -14.67 3.19 -9.35
CA ASP A 39 -14.88 1.74 -9.45
C ASP A 39 -13.82 0.93 -8.68
N LEU A 40 -12.65 1.50 -8.45
CA LEU A 40 -11.53 0.82 -7.81
C LEU A 40 -11.57 0.90 -6.28
N ILE A 41 -12.12 1.97 -5.71
CA ILE A 41 -11.99 2.29 -4.28
C ILE A 41 -12.53 1.20 -3.37
N ASP A 42 -13.72 0.66 -3.68
CA ASP A 42 -14.33 -0.36 -2.83
C ASP A 42 -13.48 -1.64 -2.81
N ASP A 43 -12.92 -2.02 -3.96
CA ASP A 43 -12.05 -3.19 -4.10
C ASP A 43 -10.69 -2.98 -3.46
N LEU A 44 -10.10 -1.78 -3.60
CA LEU A 44 -8.85 -1.41 -2.95
C LEU A 44 -9.00 -1.41 -1.43
N ASN A 45 -10.06 -0.80 -0.91
CA ASN A 45 -10.33 -0.78 0.53
C ASN A 45 -10.57 -2.18 1.08
N ARG A 46 -11.42 -2.97 0.42
CA ARG A 46 -11.68 -4.35 0.83
C ARG A 46 -10.41 -5.20 0.81
N GLY A 47 -9.66 -5.17 -0.29
CA GLY A 47 -8.42 -5.92 -0.43
C GLY A 47 -7.35 -5.49 0.59
N MET A 48 -7.27 -4.19 0.90
CA MET A 48 -6.36 -3.67 1.92
C MET A 48 -6.73 -4.12 3.33
N GLN A 49 -8.02 -4.13 3.69
CA GLN A 49 -8.44 -4.67 4.99
C GLN A 49 -8.13 -6.17 5.09
N GLU A 50 -8.48 -6.94 4.07
CA GLU A 50 -8.17 -8.38 4.00
C GLU A 50 -6.65 -8.63 4.13
N PHE A 51 -5.83 -7.82 3.45
CA PHE A 51 -4.37 -7.87 3.54
C PHE A 51 -3.87 -7.55 4.95
N LEU A 52 -4.26 -6.40 5.52
CA LEU A 52 -3.79 -5.97 6.83
C LEU A 52 -4.18 -6.94 7.94
N ASP A 53 -5.37 -7.56 7.86
CA ASP A 53 -5.83 -8.55 8.84
C ASP A 53 -4.94 -9.81 8.88
N GLY A 54 -4.30 -10.18 7.75
CA GLY A 54 -3.37 -11.31 7.66
C GLY A 54 -1.90 -10.93 7.78
N ALA A 55 -1.54 -9.68 7.48
CA ALA A 55 -0.16 -9.24 7.35
C ALA A 55 0.43 -8.77 8.69
N ARG A 56 1.74 -8.98 8.87
CA ARG A 56 2.48 -8.50 10.04
C ARG A 56 3.34 -7.29 9.70
N TRP A 57 2.65 -6.20 9.36
CA TRP A 57 3.28 -4.90 9.12
C TRP A 57 3.16 -3.99 10.34
N PHE A 58 4.27 -3.29 10.61
CA PHE A 58 4.39 -2.37 11.73
C PHE A 58 5.00 -1.07 11.27
N GLN A 59 4.63 -0.02 11.99
CA GLN A 59 5.26 1.29 11.88
C GLN A 59 5.70 1.74 13.27
N LEU A 60 6.91 2.29 13.36
CA LEU A 60 7.30 3.08 14.52
C LEU A 60 6.85 4.52 14.33
N TRP A 61 6.00 4.99 15.23
CA TRP A 61 5.57 6.38 15.28
C TRP A 61 6.02 6.99 16.60
N ARG A 62 7.14 7.73 16.56
CA ARG A 62 7.82 8.25 17.76
C ARG A 62 8.20 7.11 18.71
N HIS A 63 7.41 6.87 19.76
CA HIS A 63 7.65 5.85 20.78
C HIS A 63 6.60 4.72 20.73
N ASP A 64 5.66 4.77 19.78
CA ASP A 64 4.60 3.79 19.64
C ASP A 64 4.90 2.80 18.52
N ILE A 65 4.55 1.54 18.75
CA ILE A 65 4.45 0.52 17.72
C ILE A 65 3.02 0.50 17.23
N ILE A 66 2.83 0.79 15.95
CA ILE A 66 1.56 0.74 15.25
C ILE A 66 1.55 -0.53 14.41
N GLY A 67 0.45 -1.28 14.43
CA GLY A 67 0.29 -2.46 13.60
C GLY A 67 -1.16 -2.94 13.65
N ARG A 68 -1.62 -3.66 12.62
CA ARG A 68 -3.02 -4.13 12.59
C ARG A 68 -3.35 -5.01 13.79
N THR A 69 -2.42 -5.89 14.14
CA THR A 69 -2.48 -6.76 15.32
C THR A 69 -1.19 -6.65 16.13
N GLY A 70 -1.29 -6.65 17.46
CA GLY A 70 -0.12 -6.63 18.37
C GLY A 70 0.58 -5.27 18.56
N GLY A 71 0.17 -4.22 17.84
CA GLY A 71 0.59 -2.85 18.11
C GLY A 71 -0.16 -2.22 19.29
N CYS A 72 0.38 -1.11 19.82
CA CYS A 72 -0.33 -0.26 20.78
C CYS A 72 -1.51 0.48 20.12
N LEU A 73 -1.43 0.69 18.80
CA LEU A 73 -2.45 1.28 17.96
C LEU A 73 -2.65 0.44 16.70
N SER A 74 -3.91 0.38 16.24
CA SER A 74 -4.26 -0.32 15.03
C SER A 74 -3.81 0.46 13.81
N LEU A 75 -3.13 -0.22 12.88
CA LEU A 75 -2.85 0.32 11.55
C LEU A 75 -4.08 0.18 10.67
N ASP A 76 -4.48 1.27 10.03
CA ASP A 76 -5.54 1.30 9.04
C ASP A 76 -5.10 2.11 7.81
N ILE A 77 -5.40 1.58 6.62
CA ILE A 77 -5.08 2.22 5.34
C ILE A 77 -6.37 2.31 4.53
N LYS A 78 -6.72 3.52 4.09
CA LYS A 78 -7.97 3.78 3.35
C LYS A 78 -7.74 4.57 2.08
N PHE A 79 -8.40 4.12 1.02
CA PHE A 79 -8.51 4.78 -0.27
C PHE A 79 -9.80 5.59 -0.33
N SER A 80 -9.73 6.80 -0.87
CA SER A 80 -10.88 7.69 -1.02
C SER A 80 -10.77 8.53 -2.28
N LEU A 81 -11.91 8.98 -2.82
CA LEU A 81 -11.90 9.99 -3.88
C LEU A 81 -11.52 11.33 -3.26
N ALA A 82 -10.60 12.03 -3.91
CA ALA A 82 -10.22 13.38 -3.59
C ALA A 82 -10.35 14.25 -4.85
N ASP A 83 -10.60 15.54 -4.66
CA ASP A 83 -10.51 16.52 -5.73
C ASP A 83 -9.11 17.16 -5.60
N LEU A 84 -8.17 16.69 -6.42
CA LEU A 84 -6.75 17.06 -6.36
C LEU A 84 -6.42 18.22 -7.31
N GLU A 85 -5.24 18.81 -7.13
CA GLU A 85 -4.75 19.85 -8.04
C GLU A 85 -4.53 19.29 -9.45
N PRO A 86 -4.71 20.11 -10.51
CA PRO A 86 -4.55 19.64 -11.88
C PRO A 86 -3.18 19.03 -12.15
N GLY A 87 -3.16 17.75 -12.53
CA GLY A 87 -1.93 17.00 -12.83
C GLY A 87 -1.53 16.02 -11.73
N ASP A 88 -2.10 16.15 -10.53
CA ASP A 88 -1.95 15.18 -9.45
C ASP A 88 -3.04 14.11 -9.53
N TYR A 89 -2.67 12.86 -9.23
CA TYR A 89 -3.61 11.73 -9.25
C TYR A 89 -3.68 10.98 -7.91
N VAL A 90 -2.70 11.20 -7.04
CA VAL A 90 -2.58 10.52 -5.75
C VAL A 90 -2.03 11.48 -4.71
N GLU A 91 -2.65 11.49 -3.55
CA GLU A 91 -2.13 12.14 -2.34
C GLU A 91 -2.09 11.10 -1.22
N ILE A 92 -0.94 10.98 -0.55
CA ILE A 92 -0.79 10.11 0.64
C ILE A 92 -0.65 11.02 1.85
N ARG A 93 -1.55 10.86 2.80
CA ARG A 93 -1.47 11.50 4.11
C ARG A 93 -1.40 10.45 5.19
N GLU A 94 -0.62 10.77 6.20
CA GLU A 94 -0.41 9.89 7.32
C GLU A 94 -0.65 10.62 8.62
N SER A 95 -1.34 9.92 9.51
CA SER A 95 -1.52 10.29 10.90
C SER A 95 -1.27 9.05 11.75
N ARG A 96 -1.23 9.22 13.07
CA ARG A 96 -0.89 8.16 14.01
C ARG A 96 -1.84 6.96 13.87
N GLY A 97 -1.40 5.92 13.16
CA GLY A 97 -2.13 4.67 12.94
C GLY A 97 -3.02 4.65 11.71
N PHE A 98 -3.04 5.73 10.94
CA PHE A 98 -3.94 5.86 9.82
C PHE A 98 -3.26 6.50 8.61
N VAL A 99 -3.27 5.77 7.50
CA VAL A 99 -2.82 6.27 6.20
C VAL A 99 -4.03 6.43 5.30
N SER A 100 -4.23 7.64 4.78
CA SER A 100 -5.23 7.90 3.75
C SER A 100 -4.56 8.11 2.41
N VAL A 101 -5.04 7.40 1.39
CA VAL A 101 -4.66 7.55 -0.01
C VAL A 101 -5.83 8.20 -0.75
N GLY A 102 -5.70 9.49 -1.03
CA GLY A 102 -6.62 10.22 -1.90
C GLY A 102 -6.31 9.92 -3.36
N ILE A 103 -7.32 9.54 -4.14
CA ILE A 103 -7.21 9.31 -5.58
C ILE A 103 -8.07 10.34 -6.30
N GLU A 104 -7.49 11.03 -7.29
CA GLU A 104 -8.22 11.99 -8.12
C GLU A 104 -9.44 11.32 -8.76
N ARG A 105 -10.61 11.96 -8.64
CA ARG A 105 -11.89 11.39 -9.08
C ARG A 105 -11.91 10.99 -10.55
N THR A 106 -11.23 11.76 -11.38
CA THR A 106 -11.16 11.54 -12.83
C THR A 106 -10.05 10.58 -13.25
N ALA A 107 -9.26 10.06 -12.30
CA ALA A 107 -8.16 9.17 -12.61
C ALA A 107 -8.65 7.82 -13.18
N THR A 108 -8.01 7.39 -14.25
CA THR A 108 -8.02 5.99 -14.71
C THR A 108 -7.14 5.13 -13.82
N ALA A 109 -7.36 3.80 -13.85
CA ALA A 109 -6.46 2.82 -13.23
C ALA A 109 -4.99 3.08 -13.63
N ALA A 110 -4.75 3.37 -14.90
CA ALA A 110 -3.40 3.60 -15.40
C ALA A 110 -2.74 4.86 -14.84
N GLN A 111 -3.50 5.96 -14.74
CA GLN A 111 -3.02 7.20 -14.11
C GLN A 111 -2.77 7.00 -12.62
N PHE A 112 -3.67 6.30 -11.92
CA PHE A 112 -3.51 5.95 -10.52
C PHE A 112 -2.23 5.13 -10.29
N VAL A 113 -2.05 4.00 -10.98
CA VAL A 113 -0.88 3.12 -10.81
C VAL A 113 0.43 3.86 -11.10
N ARG A 114 0.45 4.69 -12.14
CA ARG A 114 1.62 5.51 -12.48
C ARG A 114 1.97 6.51 -11.38
N ALA A 115 0.98 7.10 -10.72
CA ALA A 115 1.18 8.13 -9.69
C ALA A 115 1.42 7.55 -8.29
N VAL A 116 0.75 6.45 -7.93
CA VAL A 116 0.83 5.85 -6.59
C VAL A 116 2.20 5.24 -6.31
N ASN A 117 2.83 4.62 -7.30
CA ASN A 117 4.14 3.97 -7.13
C ASN A 117 5.24 4.93 -6.64
N PRO A 118 5.51 6.07 -7.30
CA PRO A 118 6.49 7.02 -6.78
C PRO A 118 6.04 7.67 -5.46
N ALA A 119 4.74 7.91 -5.26
CA ALA A 119 4.22 8.45 -4.01
C ALA A 119 4.47 7.51 -2.82
N VAL A 120 4.21 6.22 -2.99
CA VAL A 120 4.44 5.18 -1.97
C VAL A 120 5.92 4.94 -1.73
N ALA A 121 6.75 4.96 -2.78
CA ALA A 121 8.20 4.86 -2.60
C ALA A 121 8.73 6.00 -1.72
N ASN A 122 8.35 7.25 -2.02
CA ASN A 122 8.71 8.42 -1.21
C ASN A 122 8.17 8.33 0.22
N PHE A 123 6.94 7.84 0.38
CA PHE A 123 6.30 7.65 1.67
C PHE A 123 7.05 6.64 2.55
N LEU A 124 7.51 5.53 1.97
CA LEU A 124 8.24 4.49 2.68
C LEU A 124 9.70 4.90 2.98
N ASP A 125 10.35 5.61 2.07
CA ASP A 125 11.73 6.09 2.25
C ASP A 125 11.89 7.00 3.48
N GLY A 126 10.91 7.87 3.72
CA GLY A 126 10.88 8.75 4.89
C GLY A 126 10.37 8.11 6.19
N GLY A 127 9.89 6.86 6.14
CA GLY A 127 9.15 6.22 7.23
C GLY A 127 9.91 5.10 7.96
N GLN A 128 9.56 4.88 9.22
CA GLN A 128 10.04 3.74 10.00
C GLN A 128 9.05 2.58 9.89
N TRP A 129 9.05 1.93 8.73
CA TRP A 129 8.20 0.78 8.41
C TRP A 129 8.95 -0.54 8.57
N PHE A 130 8.24 -1.56 9.02
CA PHE A 130 8.76 -2.90 9.30
C PHE A 130 7.75 -3.96 8.87
N GLN A 131 8.27 -5.07 8.35
CA GLN A 131 7.50 -6.28 8.09
C GLN A 131 8.10 -7.42 8.90
N VAL A 132 7.25 -8.23 9.54
CA VAL A 132 7.67 -9.50 10.14
C VAL A 132 7.34 -10.64 9.19
N TYR A 133 8.35 -11.24 8.56
CA TYR A 133 8.19 -12.32 7.59
C TYR A 133 9.02 -13.54 8.01
N GLY A 134 8.37 -14.69 8.18
CA GLY A 134 9.08 -15.93 8.58
C GLY A 134 9.79 -15.86 9.94
N GLY A 135 9.40 -14.92 10.82
CA GLY A 135 10.06 -14.66 12.10
C GLY A 135 11.21 -13.64 12.04
N GLU A 136 11.55 -13.13 10.85
CA GLU A 136 12.53 -12.07 10.65
C GLU A 136 11.85 -10.69 10.61
N ILE A 137 12.55 -9.67 11.11
CA ILE A 137 12.17 -8.27 10.90
C ILE A 137 12.86 -7.79 9.63
N VAL A 138 12.06 -7.38 8.65
CA VAL A 138 12.51 -6.72 7.43
C VAL A 138 12.19 -5.25 7.55
N ASP A 139 13.20 -4.40 7.38
CA ASP A 139 13.07 -2.95 7.43
C ASP A 139 13.57 -2.29 6.14
N ASN A 140 13.44 -0.96 6.11
CA ASN A 140 13.92 -0.16 4.99
C ASN A 140 15.43 0.09 5.00
N SER A 141 16.12 -0.18 6.12
CA SER A 141 17.55 0.09 6.31
C SER A 141 18.51 -1.00 5.79
N HIS A 142 18.02 -2.04 5.10
CA HIS A 142 18.88 -3.09 4.54
C HIS A 142 18.79 -3.18 3.00
N PRO A 143 19.85 -2.78 2.27
CA PRO A 143 20.13 -3.37 0.96
C PRO A 143 20.64 -4.80 1.18
N ASP A 144 19.95 -5.77 0.61
CA ASP A 144 20.33 -7.18 0.46
C ASP A 144 21.42 -7.73 1.40
N SER A 145 20.99 -8.39 2.48
CA SER A 145 21.73 -9.60 2.89
C SER A 145 21.33 -10.70 1.92
N MET A 146 22.09 -10.80 0.82
CA MET A 146 22.16 -12.01 0.00
C MET A 146 22.54 -13.17 0.91
N SER A 147 21.59 -14.03 1.26
CA SER A 147 21.90 -15.39 1.68
C SER A 147 22.01 -16.23 0.42
N THR A 148 23.20 -16.21 -0.16
CA THR A 148 23.66 -17.30 -1.03
C THR A 148 23.67 -18.57 -0.18
N VAL A 149 22.91 -19.57 -0.60
CA VAL A 149 23.13 -20.98 -0.22
C VAL A 149 23.49 -21.72 -1.49
#